data_AF-A0A959V6R4-F1
#
_entry.id   AF-A0A959V6R4-F1
#
_cell.length_a   1.000
_cell.length_b   1.000
_cell.length_c   1.000
_cell.angle_alpha   90.00
_cell.angle_beta   90.00
_cell.angle_gamma   90.00
#
_symmetry.space_group_name_H-M   'P 1'
#
loop_
_entity.id
_entity.type
_entity.pdbx_description
1 polymer ?
#
loop_
_entity_poly.entity_id
_entity_poly.type
_entity_poly.pdbx_seq_one_letter_code
_entity_poly.pdbx_strand_id
1 'polypeptide(L)'
;METLEAKTGYEAGLKDYVDREKAAVRILNAVGRLMYEKSVELVFFRNHLLDVTISEVINLFDYAEKVVRKPIDIYASADIAEAMLEMDLAPSKIDIGRLTHEYLTAQPKPSSVGDFLGNVLKGFIGEDKHTFEPQDVVLYG
;
A
#
# COMPACT_ATOMS: atom_id res chain seq x y z
N MET A 1 -29.95 -0.14 -29.75
CA MET A 1 -29.56 -0.85 -28.52
C MET A 1 -28.05 -0.82 -28.33
N GLU A 2 -27.25 -1.16 -29.35
CA GLU A 2 -25.78 -1.04 -29.35
C GLU A 2 -25.21 0.32 -28.87
N THR A 3 -25.81 1.44 -29.29
CA THR A 3 -25.35 2.79 -28.92
C THR A 3 -25.62 3.17 -27.46
N LEU A 4 -26.63 2.57 -26.83
CA LEU A 4 -26.94 2.77 -25.42
C LEU A 4 -26.02 1.91 -24.55
N GLU A 5 -25.76 0.67 -24.95
CA GLU A 5 -24.85 -0.24 -24.25
C GLU A 5 -23.39 0.25 -24.29
N ALA A 6 -22.94 0.76 -25.44
CA ALA A 6 -21.60 1.37 -25.57
C ALA A 6 -21.46 2.62 -24.69
N LYS A 7 -22.51 3.44 -24.58
CA LYS A 7 -22.53 4.63 -23.72
C LYS A 7 -22.48 4.24 -22.24
N THR A 8 -23.26 3.24 -21.82
CA THR A 8 -23.25 2.76 -20.42
C THR A 8 -21.92 2.11 -20.04
N GLY A 9 -21.27 1.38 -20.96
CA GLY A 9 -19.95 0.79 -20.73
C GLY A 9 -18.83 1.84 -20.59
N TYR A 10 -18.86 2.89 -21.41
CA TYR A 10 -17.91 4.00 -21.32
C TYR A 10 -18.02 4.75 -19.99
N GLU A 11 -19.25 5.11 -19.58
CA GLU A 11 -19.49 5.81 -18.31
C GLU A 11 -19.05 4.96 -17.09
N ALA A 12 -19.30 3.65 -17.14
CA ALA A 12 -18.87 2.74 -16.09
C ALA A 12 -17.34 2.63 -15.99
N GLY A 13 -16.65 2.51 -17.14
CA GLY A 13 -15.19 2.45 -17.18
C GLY A 13 -14.52 3.77 -16.74
N LEU A 14 -15.10 4.91 -17.13
CA LEU A 14 -14.65 6.22 -16.68
C LEU A 14 -14.81 6.37 -15.16
N LYS A 15 -15.96 5.95 -14.62
CA LYS A 15 -16.22 5.98 -13.18
C LYS A 15 -15.23 5.10 -12.41
N ASP A 16 -14.98 3.88 -12.88
CA ASP A 16 -14.00 2.99 -12.26
C ASP A 16 -12.60 3.60 -12.25
N TYR A 17 -12.16 4.15 -13.39
CA TYR A 17 -10.87 4.83 -13.47
C TYR A 17 -10.75 5.99 -12.47
N VAL A 18 -11.77 6.85 -12.38
CA VAL A 18 -11.80 7.96 -11.41
C VAL A 18 -11.79 7.46 -9.96
N ASP A 19 -12.49 6.37 -9.66
CA ASP A 19 -12.51 5.79 -8.32
C ASP A 19 -11.14 5.16 -7.96
N ARG A 20 -10.44 4.54 -8.93
CA ARG A 20 -9.05 4.10 -8.78
C ARG A 20 -8.08 5.26 -8.57
N GLU A 21 -8.25 6.38 -9.27
CA GLU A 21 -7.45 7.59 -9.03
C GLU A 21 -7.62 8.11 -7.61
N LYS A 22 -8.84 8.15 -7.08
CA LYS A 22 -9.08 8.53 -5.68
C LYS A 22 -8.39 7.56 -4.70
N ALA A 23 -8.41 6.26 -4.96
CA ALA A 23 -7.72 5.28 -4.14
C ALA A 23 -6.19 5.48 -4.17
N ALA A 24 -5.62 5.74 -5.34
CA ALA A 24 -4.20 6.08 -5.48
C ALA A 24 -3.83 7.36 -4.71
N VAL A 25 -4.68 8.39 -4.74
CA VAL A 25 -4.48 9.62 -3.94
C VAL A 25 -4.46 9.32 -2.45
N ARG A 26 -5.37 8.47 -1.95
CA ARG A 26 -5.39 8.02 -0.54
C ARG A 26 -4.08 7.32 -0.17
N ILE A 27 -3.60 6.40 -1.02
CA ILE A 27 -2.31 5.72 -0.83
C ILE A 27 -1.16 6.75 -0.77
N LEU A 28 -1.06 7.66 -1.73
CA LEU A 28 0.04 8.64 -1.78
C LEU A 28 0.01 9.61 -0.60
N ASN A 29 -1.18 10.00 -0.14
CA ASN A 29 -1.32 10.80 1.08
C ASN A 29 -0.76 10.05 2.30
N ALA A 30 -1.15 8.79 2.47
CA ALA A 30 -0.66 7.95 3.55
C ALA A 30 0.86 7.71 3.45
N VAL A 31 1.39 7.44 2.25
CA VAL A 31 2.83 7.27 2.00
C VAL A 31 3.61 8.49 2.46
N GLY A 32 3.20 9.70 2.04
CA GLY A 32 3.87 10.93 2.44
C GLY A 32 3.83 11.13 3.95
N ARG A 33 2.67 10.96 4.57
CA ARG A 33 2.51 11.12 6.02
C ARG A 33 3.33 10.08 6.81
N LEU A 34 3.28 8.81 6.43
CA LEU A 34 4.08 7.75 7.07
C LEU A 34 5.58 8.04 6.97
N MET A 35 6.06 8.49 5.81
CA MET A 35 7.46 8.81 5.61
C MET A 35 7.89 10.02 6.45
N TYR A 36 7.16 11.13 6.39
CA TYR A 36 7.61 12.38 7.02
C TYR A 36 7.23 12.52 8.50
N GLU A 37 6.13 11.92 8.94
CA GLU A 37 5.68 11.97 10.35
C GLU A 37 6.28 10.83 11.19
N LYS A 38 6.52 9.65 10.59
CA LYS A 38 6.92 8.43 11.33
C LYS A 38 8.19 7.75 10.82
N SER A 39 8.85 8.29 9.77
CA SER A 39 10.00 7.64 9.12
C SER A 39 9.71 6.20 8.65
N VAL A 40 8.47 5.95 8.23
CA VAL A 40 8.03 4.67 7.67
C VAL A 40 7.95 4.78 6.16
N GLU A 41 8.84 4.09 5.45
CA GLU A 41 8.85 4.04 3.99
C GLU A 41 7.95 2.91 3.50
N LEU A 42 6.94 3.25 2.69
CA LEU A 42 6.12 2.25 2.01
C LEU A 42 6.66 1.92 0.61
N VAL A 43 6.70 0.62 0.30
CA VAL A 43 7.02 0.10 -1.02
C VAL A 43 5.92 -0.84 -1.51
N PHE A 44 5.74 -0.97 -2.82
CA PHE A 44 4.80 -1.91 -3.43
C PHE A 44 5.57 -2.96 -4.22
N PHE A 45 5.68 -4.17 -3.68
CA PHE A 45 6.49 -5.26 -4.26
C PHE A 45 7.90 -4.79 -4.65
N ARG A 46 8.58 -4.13 -3.69
CA ARG A 46 9.89 -3.48 -3.83
C ARG A 46 9.96 -2.22 -4.69
N ASN A 47 8.87 -1.79 -5.34
CA ASN A 47 8.84 -0.48 -6.00
C ASN A 47 8.59 0.61 -4.96
N HIS A 48 9.36 1.70 -5.01
CA HIS A 48 9.13 2.84 -4.11
C HIS A 48 7.78 3.50 -4.40
N LEU A 49 7.11 3.99 -3.36
CA LEU A 49 5.88 4.75 -3.47
C LEU A 49 6.07 6.25 -3.12
N LEU A 50 7.25 6.65 -2.65
CA LEU A 50 7.56 8.06 -2.43
C LEU A 50 7.86 8.73 -3.78
N ASP A 51 7.36 9.96 -3.95
CA ASP A 51 7.56 10.78 -5.14
C ASP A 51 7.10 10.14 -6.47
N VAL A 52 6.09 9.25 -6.40
CA VAL A 52 5.45 8.66 -7.60
C VAL A 52 4.10 9.32 -7.89
N THR A 53 3.74 9.36 -9.17
CA THR A 53 2.47 9.93 -9.64
C THR A 53 1.30 8.95 -9.47
N ILE A 54 0.07 9.47 -9.51
CA ILE A 54 -1.18 8.67 -9.46
C ILE A 54 -1.18 7.59 -10.56
N SER A 55 -0.80 7.97 -11.80
CA SER A 55 -0.76 7.04 -12.92
C SER A 55 0.29 5.94 -12.73
N GLU A 56 1.45 6.26 -12.15
CA GLU A 56 2.46 5.25 -11.81
C GLU A 56 1.96 4.26 -10.76
N VAL A 57 1.26 4.74 -9.72
CA VAL A 57 0.61 3.84 -8.75
C VAL A 57 -0.36 2.90 -9.46
N ILE A 58 -1.30 3.43 -10.25
CA ILE A 58 -2.27 2.61 -10.99
C ILE A 58 -1.56 1.56 -11.87
N ASN A 59 -0.49 1.95 -12.57
CA ASN A 59 0.31 1.06 -13.39
C ASN A 59 0.98 -0.07 -12.59
N LEU A 60 1.44 0.19 -11.36
CA LEU A 60 2.00 -0.82 -10.48
C LEU A 60 0.97 -1.91 -10.13
N PHE A 61 -0.28 -1.52 -9.85
CA PHE A 61 -1.37 -2.48 -9.58
C PHE A 61 -1.73 -3.29 -10.81
N ASP A 62 -1.88 -2.63 -11.96
CA ASP A 62 -2.11 -3.29 -13.26
C ASP A 62 -1.02 -4.32 -13.59
N TYR A 63 0.25 -3.99 -13.32
CA TYR A 63 1.38 -4.89 -13.51
C TYR A 63 1.33 -6.10 -12.57
N ALA A 64 1.02 -5.89 -11.29
CA ALA A 64 0.93 -6.96 -10.30
C ALA A 64 -0.17 -7.99 -10.66
N GLU A 65 -1.30 -7.51 -11.18
CA GLU A 65 -2.38 -8.36 -11.66
C GLU A 65 -1.96 -9.14 -12.92
N LYS A 66 -1.50 -8.44 -13.96
CA LYS A 66 -1.28 -9.01 -15.30
C LYS A 66 -0.04 -9.89 -15.40
N VAL A 67 1.03 -9.53 -14.68
CA VAL A 67 2.35 -10.16 -14.84
C VAL A 67 2.69 -11.06 -13.66
N VAL A 68 2.51 -10.56 -12.44
CA VAL A 68 2.87 -11.29 -11.22
C VAL A 68 1.77 -12.27 -10.80
N ARG A 69 0.57 -12.18 -11.39
CA ARG A 69 -0.63 -12.99 -11.08
C ARG A 69 -0.99 -12.95 -9.60
N LYS A 70 -0.73 -11.81 -8.96
CA LYS A 70 -1.15 -11.51 -7.59
C LYS A 70 -2.11 -10.35 -7.68
N PRO A 71 -3.41 -10.59 -7.94
CA PRO A 71 -4.38 -9.51 -7.96
C PRO A 71 -4.38 -8.87 -6.57
N ILE A 72 -4.01 -7.60 -6.53
CA ILE A 72 -4.12 -6.77 -5.34
C ILE A 72 -5.12 -5.69 -5.65
N ASP A 73 -6.07 -5.56 -4.74
CA ASP A 73 -7.04 -4.50 -4.80
C ASP A 73 -6.43 -3.18 -4.30
N ILE A 74 -6.46 -2.15 -5.15
CA ILE A 74 -6.00 -0.80 -4.83
C ILE A 74 -6.81 -0.19 -3.68
N TYR A 75 -8.08 -0.53 -3.55
CA TYR A 75 -8.92 -0.05 -2.46
C TYR A 75 -8.49 -0.66 -1.12
N ALA A 76 -8.26 -1.97 -1.08
CA ALA A 76 -7.73 -2.65 0.10
C ALA A 76 -6.33 -2.12 0.50
N SER A 77 -5.45 -1.82 -0.47
CA SER A 77 -4.16 -1.20 -0.17
C SER A 77 -4.32 0.22 0.40
N ALA A 78 -5.30 1.01 -0.08
CA ALA A 78 -5.59 2.32 0.50
C ALA A 78 -6.04 2.21 1.96
N ASP A 79 -6.95 1.27 2.26
CA ASP A 79 -7.45 1.04 3.63
C ASP A 79 -6.32 0.57 4.58
N ILE A 80 -5.40 -0.27 4.09
CA ILE A 80 -4.21 -0.68 4.85
C ILE A 80 -3.29 0.50 5.10
N ALA A 81 -3.00 1.32 4.09
CA ALA A 81 -2.12 2.48 4.22
C ALA A 81 -2.67 3.48 5.25
N GLU A 82 -3.97 3.75 5.20
CA GLU A 82 -4.65 4.64 6.15
C GLU A 82 -4.66 4.06 7.57
N ALA A 83 -4.93 2.76 7.73
CA ALA A 83 -4.89 2.12 9.04
C ALA A 83 -3.49 2.20 9.69
N MET A 84 -2.42 2.15 8.89
CA MET A 84 -1.05 2.31 9.39
C MET A 84 -0.76 3.72 9.95
N LEU A 85 -1.47 4.77 9.52
CA LEU A 85 -1.30 6.12 10.05
C LEU A 85 -1.69 6.22 11.52
N GLU A 86 -2.70 5.45 11.93
CA GLU A 86 -3.23 5.41 13.29
C GLU A 86 -2.37 4.54 14.23
N MET A 87 -1.36 3.84 13.70
CA MET A 87 -0.48 2.97 14.47
C MET A 87 0.77 3.69 14.95
N ASP A 88 1.26 3.32 16.13
CA ASP A 88 2.53 3.78 16.67
C ASP A 88 3.70 2.97 16.09
N LEU A 89 3.94 3.14 14.78
CA LEU A 89 4.98 2.40 14.06
C LEU A 89 6.36 3.04 14.27
N ALA A 90 7.33 2.22 14.67
CA ALA A 90 8.74 2.57 14.64
C ALA A 90 9.24 2.74 13.18
N PRO A 91 10.26 3.59 12.96
CA PRO A 91 10.84 3.78 11.64
C PRO A 91 11.22 2.45 11.00
N SER A 92 10.74 2.23 9.77
CA SER A 92 10.85 0.95 9.10
C SER A 92 10.54 1.07 7.60
N LYS A 93 10.93 0.06 6.83
CA LYS A 93 10.53 -0.08 5.42
C LYS A 93 9.51 -1.21 5.31
N ILE A 94 8.31 -0.92 4.83
CA ILE A 94 7.18 -1.86 4.80
C ILE A 94 6.66 -2.05 3.37
N ASP A 95 6.51 -3.31 2.94
CA ASP A 95 5.93 -3.65 1.64
C ASP A 95 4.40 -3.78 1.74
N ILE A 96 3.68 -2.74 1.30
CA ILE A 96 2.22 -2.68 1.37
C ILE A 96 1.56 -3.63 0.36
N GLY A 97 2.22 -3.91 -0.76
CA GLY A 97 1.74 -4.90 -1.73
C GLY A 97 1.70 -6.29 -1.07
N ARG A 98 2.79 -6.69 -0.42
CA ARG A 98 2.81 -7.95 0.32
C ARG A 98 1.74 -8.01 1.42
N LEU A 99 1.64 -6.96 2.26
CA LEU A 99 0.64 -6.91 3.33
C LEU A 99 -0.79 -7.00 2.81
N THR A 100 -1.09 -6.33 1.71
CA THR A 100 -2.43 -6.37 1.11
C THR A 100 -2.74 -7.78 0.60
N HIS A 101 -1.79 -8.42 -0.06
CA HIS A 101 -1.97 -9.81 -0.50
C HIS A 101 -2.20 -10.77 0.67
N GLU A 102 -1.41 -10.65 1.74
CA GLU A 102 -1.56 -11.46 2.95
C GLU A 102 -2.93 -11.20 3.61
N TYR A 103 -3.36 -9.95 3.74
CA TYR A 103 -4.68 -9.60 4.27
C TYR A 103 -5.82 -10.21 3.44
N LEU A 104 -5.71 -10.14 2.11
CA LEU A 104 -6.73 -10.67 1.20
C LEU A 104 -6.82 -12.19 1.27
N THR A 105 -5.69 -12.88 1.43
CA THR A 105 -5.57 -14.35 1.41
C THR A 105 -5.58 -15.02 2.79
N ALA A 106 -5.53 -14.25 3.87
CA ALA A 106 -5.49 -14.75 5.23
C ALA A 106 -6.67 -15.67 5.58
N GLN A 107 -6.34 -16.80 6.21
CA GLN A 107 -7.29 -17.78 6.75
C GLN A 107 -6.89 -18.17 8.18
N PRO A 108 -7.76 -18.00 9.18
CA PRO A 108 -9.08 -17.37 9.08
C PRO A 108 -9.00 -15.89 8.66
N LYS A 109 -10.08 -15.37 8.08
CA LYS A 109 -10.14 -13.96 7.67
C LYS A 109 -10.03 -13.07 8.91
N PRO A 110 -9.14 -12.05 8.93
CA PRO A 110 -9.05 -11.12 10.04
C PRO A 110 -10.36 -10.34 10.22
N SER A 111 -10.68 -9.99 11.46
CA SER A 111 -11.89 -9.22 11.82
C SER A 111 -11.86 -7.79 11.29
N SER A 112 -10.67 -7.19 11.21
CA SER A 112 -10.45 -5.86 10.65
C SER A 112 -9.03 -5.73 10.09
N VAL A 113 -8.80 -4.68 9.31
CA VAL A 113 -7.45 -4.30 8.85
C VAL A 113 -6.55 -3.98 10.05
N GLY A 114 -7.07 -3.27 11.05
CA GLY A 114 -6.31 -2.94 12.27
C GLY A 114 -5.88 -4.18 13.04
N ASP A 115 -6.76 -5.17 13.22
CA ASP A 115 -6.42 -6.43 13.89
C ASP A 115 -5.36 -7.22 13.11
N PHE A 116 -5.46 -7.24 11.78
CA PHE A 116 -4.45 -7.86 10.93
C PHE A 116 -3.08 -7.18 11.10
N LEU A 117 -3.04 -5.86 10.97
CA LEU A 117 -1.80 -5.09 11.08
C LEU A 117 -1.20 -5.16 12.50
N GLY A 118 -2.02 -5.08 13.54
CA GLY A 118 -1.57 -5.23 14.93
C GLY A 118 -0.88 -6.57 15.19
N ASN A 119 -1.33 -7.63 14.52
CA ASN A 119 -0.69 -8.96 14.60
C ASN A 119 0.58 -9.06 13.77
N VAL A 120 0.56 -8.61 12.50
CA VAL A 120 1.67 -8.75 11.56
C VAL A 120 2.81 -7.78 11.88
N LEU A 121 2.47 -6.54 12.25
CA LEU A 121 3.41 -5.46 12.55
C LEU A 121 3.74 -5.35 14.04
N LYS A 122 3.34 -6.32 14.89
CA LYS A 122 3.60 -6.28 16.34
C LYS A 122 5.06 -5.98 16.72
N GLY A 123 6.01 -6.42 15.89
CA GLY A 123 7.45 -6.21 16.10
C GLY A 123 7.93 -4.81 15.73
N PHE A 124 7.08 -4.00 15.10
CA PHE A 124 7.35 -2.64 14.66
C PHE A 124 6.51 -1.61 15.42
N ILE A 125 5.71 -2.01 16.42
CA ILE A 125 4.91 -1.09 17.22
C ILE A 125 5.68 -0.70 18.48
N GLY A 126 5.76 0.61 18.74
CA GLY A 126 6.45 1.21 19.88
C GLY A 126 7.87 1.70 19.57
N GLU A 127 8.23 2.88 20.10
CA GLU A 127 9.52 3.53 19.86
C GLU A 127 10.74 2.68 20.29
N ASP A 128 10.57 1.80 21.27
CA ASP A 128 11.62 0.90 21.77
C ASP A 128 12.08 -0.13 20.74
N LYS A 129 11.30 -0.33 19.66
CA LYS A 129 11.64 -1.22 18.55
C LYS A 129 12.63 -0.61 17.57
N HIS A 130 12.97 0.67 17.72
CA HIS A 130 14.03 1.33 16.96
C HIS A 130 15.41 1.20 17.64
N THR A 131 15.82 -0.04 17.95
CA THR A 131 17.13 -0.34 18.54
C THR A 131 18.11 -0.77 17.45
N PHE A 132 18.81 0.20 16.86
CA PHE A 132 19.99 -0.08 16.05
C PHE A 132 21.23 0.01 16.94
N GLU A 133 21.98 -1.07 17.05
CA GLU A 133 23.34 -0.98 17.58
C GLU A 133 24.23 -0.30 16.53
N PRO A 134 25.06 0.69 16.92
CA PRO A 134 26.04 1.28 16.02
C PRO A 134 26.90 0.19 15.38
N GLN A 135 26.90 0.13 14.05
CA GLN A 135 27.79 -0.75 13.29
C GLN A 135 28.86 0.09 12.60
N ASP A 136 30.12 -0.28 12.81
CA ASP A 136 31.23 0.32 12.08
C ASP A 136 31.22 -0.20 10.63
N VAL A 137 30.94 0.69 9.69
CA VAL A 137 30.93 0.39 8.25
C VAL A 137 32.16 1.03 7.61
N VAL A 138 33.04 0.22 7.01
CA VAL A 138 34.15 0.72 6.19
C VAL A 138 33.72 0.73 4.73
N LEU A 139 33.55 1.93 4.17
CA LEU A 139 33.30 2.11 2.74
C LEU A 139 34.64 2.12 2.00
N TYR A 140 34.89 1.09 1.19
CA TYR A 140 35.99 1.11 0.22
C TYR A 140 35.46 1.68 -1.10
N GLY A 141 36.07 2.78 -1.55
CA GLY A 141 35.91 3.34 -2.89
C GLY A 141 37.02 2.87 -3.81
#